data_AF-A0A1B9AKQ5-F1
#
_entry.id   AF-A0A1B9AKQ5-F1
#
_cell.length_a   1.000
_cell.length_b   1.000
_cell.length_c   1.000
_cell.angle_alpha   90.00
_cell.angle_beta   90.00
_cell.angle_gamma   90.00
#
_symmetry.space_group_name_H-M   'P 1'
#
loop_
_entity.id
_entity.type
_entity.pdbx_description
1 polymer ?
#
loop_
_entity_poly.entity_id
_entity_poly.type
_entity_poly.pdbx_seq_one_letter_code
_entity_poly.pdbx_strand_id
1 'polypeptide(L)'
;MNITTIIELENREVEDMARGRLVFAQEQIDENIVETCVECFETEETKESISTEDAMQRVFEQLKETGIIPSEVEDFSFEMPSCGQVKKAGATYMIPQKVILTYMS
;
A
#
# COMPACT_ATOMS: atom_id res chain seq x y z
N MET A 1 13.54 11.04 23.23
CA MET A 1 14.38 10.32 22.24
C MET A 1 13.43 9.98 21.13
N ASN A 2 13.68 10.42 19.90
CA ASN A 2 12.75 10.15 18.80
C ASN A 2 13.15 8.82 18.17
N ILE A 3 12.23 7.86 18.14
CA ILE A 3 12.42 6.56 17.52
C ILE A 3 11.57 6.54 16.26
N THR A 4 12.21 6.31 15.11
CA THR A 4 11.51 6.06 13.85
C THR A 4 11.35 4.56 13.70
N THR A 5 10.11 4.12 13.52
CA THR A 5 9.77 2.72 13.26
C THR A 5 9.27 2.60 11.84
N ILE A 6 9.81 1.61 11.11
CA ILE A 6 9.43 1.28 9.74
C ILE A 6 8.85 -0.13 9.75
N ILE A 7 7.65 -0.28 9.21
CA ILE A 7 6.94 -1.55 9.05
C ILE A 7 6.80 -1.79 7.54
N GLU A 8 7.29 -2.92 7.06
CA GLU A 8 7.05 -3.37 5.69
C GLU A 8 5.93 -4.41 5.70
N LEU A 9 4.87 -4.16 4.95
CA LEU A 9 3.71 -5.04 4.82
C LEU A 9 3.61 -5.55 3.40
N GLU A 10 3.36 -6.84 3.22
CA GLU A 10 3.02 -7.38 1.90
C GLU A 10 1.63 -6.88 1.48
N ASN A 11 1.41 -6.69 0.18
CA ASN A 11 0.11 -6.25 -0.36
C ASN A 11 -1.07 -7.04 0.20
N ARG A 12 -0.95 -8.35 0.32
CA ARG A 12 -2.03 -9.19 0.87
C ARG A 12 -2.36 -8.82 2.32
N GLU A 13 -1.35 -8.50 3.13
CA GLU A 13 -1.56 -8.10 4.53
C GLU A 13 -2.30 -6.76 4.60
N VAL A 14 -1.94 -5.82 3.70
CA VAL A 14 -2.62 -4.53 3.56
C VAL A 14 -4.07 -4.74 3.11
N GLU A 15 -4.31 -5.59 2.12
CA GLU A 15 -5.65 -5.88 1.61
C GLU A 15 -6.54 -6.52 2.68
N ASP A 16 -6.01 -7.50 3.42
CA ASP A 16 -6.69 -8.20 4.50
C ASP A 16 -7.07 -7.21 5.64
N MET A 17 -6.15 -6.32 6.01
CA MET A 17 -6.38 -5.31 7.06
C MET A 17 -7.30 -4.17 6.60
N ALA A 18 -7.17 -3.71 5.35
CA ALA A 18 -8.02 -2.66 4.78
C ALA A 18 -9.43 -3.16 4.43
N ARG A 19 -9.62 -4.48 4.37
CA ARG A 19 -10.81 -5.18 3.85
C ARG A 19 -11.15 -4.75 2.41
N GLY A 20 -10.13 -4.61 1.59
CA GLY A 20 -10.26 -4.20 0.20
C GLY A 20 -9.07 -4.63 -0.63
N ARG A 21 -9.27 -4.81 -1.93
CA ARG A 21 -8.22 -5.22 -2.87
C ARG A 21 -7.57 -4.03 -3.53
N LEU A 22 -6.26 -4.09 -3.70
CA LEU A 22 -5.52 -3.07 -4.41
C LEU A 22 -5.92 -3.05 -5.88
N VAL A 23 -6.41 -1.90 -6.34
CA VAL A 23 -6.68 -1.65 -7.76
C VAL A 23 -5.51 -0.86 -8.33
N PHE A 24 -4.88 -1.44 -9.35
CA PHE A 24 -3.75 -0.84 -10.03
C PHE A 24 -4.17 -0.23 -11.36
N ALA A 25 -3.87 1.05 -11.57
CA ALA A 25 -3.94 1.69 -12.87
C ALA A 25 -2.59 1.55 -13.59
N GLN A 26 -2.63 1.23 -14.88
CA GLN A 26 -1.45 1.22 -15.73
C GLN A 26 -1.49 2.46 -16.63
N GLU A 27 -0.56 3.38 -16.43
CA GLU A 27 -0.38 4.55 -17.28
C GLU A 27 0.81 4.33 -18.23
N GLN A 28 0.58 4.48 -19.53
CA GLN A 28 1.63 4.35 -20.52
C GLN A 28 2.35 5.69 -20.68
N ILE A 29 3.54 5.81 -20.10
CA ILE A 29 4.37 7.02 -20.19
C ILE A 29 5.07 7.11 -21.56
N ASP A 30 5.49 5.97 -22.13
CA ASP A 30 6.20 5.91 -23.41
C ASP A 30 5.94 4.55 -24.12
N GLU A 31 6.36 4.38 -25.39
CA GLU A 31 6.25 3.13 -26.15
C GLU A 31 6.80 1.93 -25.37
N ASN A 32 7.82 2.18 -24.55
CA ASN A 32 8.56 1.20 -23.76
C ASN A 32 8.42 1.33 -22.24
N ILE A 33 7.63 2.28 -21.71
CA ILE A 33 7.51 2.49 -20.25
C ILE A 33 6.03 2.44 -19.85
N VAL A 34 5.71 1.56 -18.91
CA VAL A 34 4.39 1.47 -18.27
C VAL A 34 4.59 1.73 -16.78
N GLU A 35 3.87 2.69 -16.23
CA GLU A 35 3.81 2.94 -14.79
C GLU A 35 2.55 2.32 -14.22
N THR A 36 2.72 1.46 -13.22
CA THR A 36 1.61 0.85 -12.48
C THR A 36 1.50 1.55 -11.13
N CYS A 37 0.47 2.39 -10.99
CA CYS A 37 0.15 3.12 -9.77
C CYS A 37 -1.01 2.45 -9.03
N VAL A 38 -1.02 2.53 -7.71
CA VAL A 38 -2.22 2.19 -6.93
C VAL A 38 -3.21 3.33 -7.12
N GLU A 39 -4.39 3.02 -7.65
CA GLU A 39 -5.43 4.01 -7.92
C GLU A 39 -6.40 4.12 -6.73
N CYS A 40 -6.86 2.97 -6.23
CA CYS A 40 -7.78 2.88 -5.10
C CYS A 40 -7.78 1.46 -4.53
N PHE A 41 -8.55 1.26 -3.47
CA PHE A 41 -8.89 -0.08 -2.98
C PHE A 41 -10.35 -0.38 -3.28
N GLU A 42 -10.67 -1.58 -3.73
CA GLU A 42 -12.06 -2.02 -3.94
C GLU A 42 -12.48 -2.92 -2.77
N THR A 43 -13.56 -2.58 -2.06
CA THR A 43 -14.08 -3.41 -0.97
C THR A 43 -14.59 -4.75 -1.50
N GLU A 44 -14.30 -5.84 -0.79
CA GLU A 44 -14.71 -7.18 -1.24
C GLU A 44 -16.23 -7.37 -1.22
N GLU A 45 -16.93 -6.69 -0.31
CA GLU A 45 -18.37 -6.86 -0.09
C GLU A 45 -19.24 -6.00 -1.01
N THR A 46 -18.90 -4.72 -1.19
CA THR A 46 -19.74 -3.75 -1.90
C THR A 46 -19.19 -3.36 -3.28
N LYS A 47 -17.94 -3.75 -3.61
CA LYS A 47 -17.20 -3.26 -4.78
C LYS A 47 -17.13 -1.74 -4.84
N GLU A 48 -17.19 -1.09 -3.68
CA GLU A 48 -17.02 0.34 -3.59
C GLU A 48 -15.54 0.65 -3.56
N SER A 49 -15.14 1.69 -4.29
CA SER A 49 -13.78 2.21 -4.22
C SER A 49 -13.63 3.03 -2.95
N ILE A 50 -12.61 2.70 -2.17
CA ILE A 50 -12.13 3.52 -1.05
C ILE A 50 -10.79 4.14 -1.47
N SER A 51 -10.53 5.35 -0.98
CA SER A 51 -9.27 6.02 -1.23
C SER A 51 -8.11 5.25 -0.60
N THR A 52 -6.91 5.42 -1.16
CA THR A 52 -5.68 4.83 -0.62
C THR A 52 -5.44 5.32 0.81
N GLU A 53 -5.72 6.59 1.08
CA GLU A 53 -5.60 7.20 2.41
C GLU A 53 -6.56 6.54 3.41
N ASP A 54 -7.83 6.35 3.05
CA ASP A 54 -8.82 5.71 3.92
C ASP A 54 -8.46 4.25 4.19
N ALA A 55 -7.98 3.52 3.18
CA ALA A 55 -7.51 2.15 3.32
C ALA A 55 -6.32 2.07 4.27
N MET A 56 -5.33 2.95 4.12
CA MET A 56 -4.15 2.96 4.98
C MET A 56 -4.45 3.42 6.40
N GLN A 57 -5.43 4.31 6.61
CA GLN A 57 -5.92 4.62 7.95
C GLN A 57 -6.47 3.37 8.63
N ARG A 58 -7.25 2.54 7.93
CA ARG A 58 -7.77 1.27 8.49
C ARG A 58 -6.64 0.32 8.87
N VAL A 59 -5.63 0.20 8.02
CA VAL A 59 -4.44 -0.62 8.31
C VAL A 59 -3.74 -0.11 9.57
N PHE A 60 -3.53 1.20 9.69
CA PHE A 60 -2.92 1.81 10.85
C PHE A 60 -3.71 1.54 12.15
N GLU A 61 -5.03 1.73 12.13
CA GLU A 61 -5.88 1.42 13.30
C GLU A 61 -5.83 -0.07 13.66
N GLN A 62 -5.86 -0.97 12.67
CA GLN A 62 -5.76 -2.41 12.92
C GLN A 62 -4.41 -2.80 13.54
N LEU A 63 -3.31 -2.16 13.12
CA LEU A 63 -1.99 -2.34 13.72
C LEU A 63 -1.91 -1.80 15.15
N LYS A 64 -2.67 -0.74 15.48
CA LYS A 64 -2.82 -0.25 16.85
C LYS A 64 -3.64 -1.21 17.72
N GLU A 65 -4.76 -1.70 17.21
CA GLU A 65 -5.61 -2.67 17.92
C GLU A 65 -4.89 -3.98 18.24
N THR A 66 -4.00 -4.42 17.33
CA THR A 66 -3.19 -5.63 17.52
C THR A 66 -1.94 -5.41 18.38
N GLY A 67 -1.66 -4.16 18.78
CA GLY A 67 -0.54 -3.79 19.64
C GLY A 67 0.82 -3.76 18.94
N ILE A 68 0.85 -3.78 17.60
CA ILE A 68 2.08 -3.62 16.82
C ILE A 68 2.51 -2.16 16.85
N ILE A 69 1.56 -1.25 16.66
CA ILE A 69 1.78 0.20 16.83
C ILE A 69 1.25 0.61 18.21
N PRO A 70 2.04 1.35 19.01
CA PRO A 70 1.56 1.87 20.28
C PRO A 70 0.33 2.78 20.11
N SER A 71 -0.62 2.68 21.03
CA SER A 71 -1.88 3.43 20.98
C SER A 71 -1.72 4.95 20.96
N GLU A 72 -0.62 5.44 21.54
CA GLU A 72 -0.25 6.84 21.66
C GLU A 72 0.32 7.45 20.36
N VAL A 73 0.62 6.63 19.35
CA VAL A 73 1.06 7.15 18.05
C VAL A 73 -0.16 7.73 17.33
N GLU A 74 -0.13 9.03 17.07
CA GLU A 74 -1.22 9.76 16.43
C GLU A 74 -1.03 9.86 14.91
N ASP A 75 0.22 9.98 14.45
CA ASP A 75 0.55 10.22 13.05
C ASP A 75 1.43 9.10 12.47
N PHE A 76 1.21 8.84 11.19
CA PHE A 76 2.04 7.95 10.37
C PHE A 76 2.17 8.50 8.96
N SER A 77 3.15 7.97 8.24
CA SER A 77 3.33 8.16 6.80
C SER A 77 3.36 6.79 6.16
N PHE A 78 2.98 6.73 4.89
CA PHE A 78 3.04 5.49 4.13
C PHE A 78 3.58 5.74 2.73
N GLU A 79 4.23 4.72 2.18
CA GLU A 79 4.66 4.69 0.79
C GLU A 79 4.14 3.40 0.16
N MET A 80 3.45 3.56 -0.97
CA MET A 80 3.10 2.46 -1.86
C MET A 80 4.03 2.52 -3.06
N PRO A 81 4.78 1.46 -3.38
CA PRO A 81 5.71 1.50 -4.50
C PRO A 81 4.94 1.64 -5.82
N SER A 82 5.05 2.81 -6.46
CA SER A 82 4.67 2.99 -7.86
C SER A 82 5.66 2.22 -8.73
N CYS A 83 5.14 1.34 -9.57
CA CYS A 83 5.98 0.48 -10.41
C CYS A 83 6.16 1.11 -11.78
N GLY A 84 7.14 2.00 -11.94
CA GLY A 84 7.66 2.36 -13.26
C GLY A 84 8.42 1.17 -13.84
N GLN A 85 7.89 0.52 -14.89
CA GLN A 85 8.54 -0.62 -15.54
C GLN A 85 8.81 -0.37 -17.03
N VAL A 86 10.05 -0.64 -17.45
CA VAL A 86 10.43 -0.66 -18.87
C VAL A 86 10.00 -2.01 -19.47
N LYS A 87 9.19 -2.00 -20.54
CA LYS A 87 8.79 -3.20 -21.30
C LYS A 87 10.04 -3.99 -21.72
N LYS A 88 10.27 -5.15 -21.11
CA LYS A 88 11.24 -6.15 -21.64
C LYS A 88 10.46 -7.38 -22.07
N ALA A 89 10.49 -7.66 -23.38
CA ALA A 89 9.79 -8.81 -23.95
C ALA A 89 10.19 -10.13 -23.24
N GLY A 90 9.20 -10.82 -22.66
CA GLY A 90 9.35 -12.19 -22.16
C GLY A 90 9.60 -12.39 -20.66
N ALA A 91 9.55 -11.35 -19.82
CA ALA A 91 9.66 -11.53 -18.37
C ALA A 91 8.28 -11.73 -17.72
N THR A 92 8.08 -12.82 -16.98
CA THR A 92 7.00 -12.93 -16.00
C THR A 92 7.40 -12.08 -14.80
N TYR A 93 6.82 -10.89 -14.69
CA TYR A 93 7.22 -9.88 -13.71
C TYR A 93 6.75 -10.27 -12.30
N MET A 94 7.68 -10.47 -11.36
CA MET A 94 7.39 -10.50 -9.93
C MET A 94 7.55 -9.09 -9.40
N ILE A 95 6.43 -8.41 -9.16
CA ILE A 95 6.42 -7.07 -8.56
C ILE A 95 6.74 -7.26 -7.06
N PRO A 96 7.83 -6.68 -6.51
CA PRO A 96 7.99 -6.59 -5.06
C PRO A 96 7.00 -5.55 -4.56
N GLN A 97 6.07 -6.00 -3.74
CA GLN A 97 4.79 -5.35 -3.46
C GLN A 97 4.64 -5.06 -1.97
N LYS A 98 5.66 -4.44 -1.38
CA LYS A 98 5.62 -4.09 0.04
C LYS A 98 5.17 -2.64 0.21
N VAL A 99 4.13 -2.44 0.99
CA VAL A 99 3.73 -1.12 1.48
C VAL A 99 4.57 -0.81 2.71
N ILE A 100 5.14 0.38 2.73
CA ILE A 100 5.95 0.85 3.84
C ILE A 100 5.10 1.77 4.70
N LEU A 101 5.01 1.48 6.00
CA LEU A 101 4.38 2.34 6.98
C LEU A 101 5.46 2.82 7.96
N THR A 102 5.54 4.12 8.16
CA THR A 102 6.54 4.74 9.04
C THR A 102 5.86 5.67 10.04
N TYR A 103 6.26 5.56 11.31
CA TYR A 103 5.82 6.49 12.36
C TYR A 103 6.97 6.84 13.29
N MET A 104 6.77 7.90 14.08
CA MET A 104 7.69 8.32 15.13
C MET A 104 7.05 8.21 16.51
N SER A 105 7.83 7.80 17.50
CA SER A 105 7.44 7.72 18.91
C SER A 105 8.56 8.21 19.82
#